data_AF-E1YBI6-F1
#
_entry.id   AF-E1YBI6-F1
#
_cell.length_a   1.000
_cell.length_b   1.000
_cell.length_c   1.000
_cell.angle_alpha   90.00
_cell.angle_beta   90.00
_cell.angle_gamma   90.00
#
_symmetry.space_group_name_H-M   'P 1'
#
loop_
_entity.id
_entity.type
_entity.pdbx_description
1 polymer ?
#
loop_
_entity_poly.entity_id
_entity_poly.type
_entity_poly.pdbx_seq_one_letter_code
_entity_poly.pdbx_strand_id
1 'polypeptide(L)'
;MLSCEQNSIFPFHQLLQSGFIIKATVGCNIREFLCNKQLVENDYLDSRIQTIFLDGKPVDDVDSAIVKDGSTLSLSAAMPGLVGATLRKGGFFAAMRTSISYLPGNADRNLYEGKVIIKLFNLVSKELGPEFLNRGIIIAGHTFSDLIKSNSDIIAKGFISAIQDGKQMGKDIFFKVKWEEKDEIFLQITSL
;
A
#
# COMPACT_ATOMS: atom_id res chain seq x y z
N MET A 1 -10.51 8.41 -11.52
CA MET A 1 -11.24 8.55 -10.25
C MET A 1 -12.51 7.71 -10.32
N LEU A 2 -12.78 6.90 -9.31
CA LEU A 2 -13.99 6.09 -9.15
C LEU A 2 -14.69 6.54 -7.87
N SER A 3 -15.99 6.79 -7.95
CA SER A 3 -16.82 7.06 -6.78
C SER A 3 -17.78 5.89 -6.60
N CYS A 4 -17.82 5.35 -5.38
CA CYS A 4 -18.70 4.26 -5.03
C CYS A 4 -19.33 4.43 -3.64
N GLU A 5 -20.38 3.68 -3.34
CA GLU A 5 -20.94 3.62 -2.00
C GLU A 5 -19.93 3.00 -1.01
N GLN A 6 -19.95 3.45 0.26
CA GLN A 6 -19.06 2.94 1.32
C GLN A 6 -19.04 1.41 1.43
N ASN A 7 -20.19 0.74 1.32
CA ASN A 7 -20.28 -0.72 1.44
C ASN A 7 -19.63 -1.47 0.26
N SER A 8 -19.35 -0.78 -0.84
CA SER A 8 -18.76 -1.36 -2.06
C SER A 8 -17.26 -1.07 -2.19
N ILE A 9 -16.63 -0.46 -1.17
CA ILE A 9 -15.18 -0.16 -1.19
C ILE A 9 -14.32 -1.38 -0.82
N PHE A 10 -14.88 -2.35 -0.08
CA PHE A 10 -14.13 -3.49 0.46
C PHE A 10 -13.34 -4.30 -0.59
N PRO A 11 -13.84 -4.56 -1.82
CA PRO A 11 -13.05 -5.19 -2.86
C PRO A 11 -11.69 -4.53 -3.07
N PHE A 12 -11.63 -3.20 -3.06
CA PHE A 12 -10.40 -2.45 -3.30
C PHE A 12 -9.36 -2.59 -2.18
N HIS A 13 -9.73 -3.12 -1.01
CA HIS A 13 -8.76 -3.48 0.02
C HIS A 13 -7.84 -4.64 -0.44
N GLN A 14 -8.29 -5.46 -1.39
CA GLN A 14 -7.44 -6.49 -2.00
C GLN A 14 -6.25 -5.87 -2.74
N LEU A 15 -6.44 -4.72 -3.39
CA LEU A 15 -5.36 -3.98 -4.04
C LEU A 15 -4.30 -3.56 -3.01
N LEU A 16 -4.74 -3.06 -1.85
CA LEU A 16 -3.86 -2.63 -0.77
C LEU A 16 -2.98 -3.76 -0.22
N GLN A 17 -3.51 -4.98 -0.18
CA GLN A 17 -2.78 -6.17 0.27
C GLN A 17 -1.85 -6.72 -0.82
N SER A 18 -2.31 -6.74 -2.08
CA SER A 18 -1.52 -7.23 -3.22
C SER A 18 -0.29 -6.37 -3.48
N GLY A 19 -0.42 -5.07 -3.23
CA GLY A 19 0.60 -4.06 -3.37
C GLY A 19 0.23 -3.02 -4.41
N PHE A 20 0.53 -1.77 -4.11
CA PHE A 20 0.33 -0.64 -5.01
C PHE A 20 1.56 0.26 -5.00
N ILE A 21 1.77 0.95 -6.11
CA ILE A 21 2.90 1.85 -6.29
C ILE A 21 2.51 3.26 -5.85
N ILE A 22 3.41 3.91 -5.14
CA ILE A 22 3.41 5.36 -4.94
C ILE A 22 4.68 5.97 -5.53
N LYS A 23 4.57 7.19 -6.06
CA LYS A 23 5.72 8.01 -6.43
C LYS A 23 6.09 8.88 -5.23
N ALA A 24 7.32 8.79 -4.79
CA ALA A 24 7.79 9.50 -3.60
C ALA A 24 9.29 9.75 -3.67
N THR A 25 9.75 10.66 -2.81
CA THR A 25 11.17 10.88 -2.57
C THR A 25 11.72 9.71 -1.75
N VAL A 26 12.72 9.01 -2.31
CA VAL A 26 13.41 7.85 -1.75
C VAL A 26 14.88 8.19 -1.45
N GLY A 27 15.65 7.21 -0.95
CA GLY A 27 17.03 7.40 -0.48
C GLY A 27 17.14 7.89 0.97
N CYS A 28 16.00 7.85 1.68
CA CYS A 28 15.82 8.18 3.08
C CYS A 28 15.48 6.92 3.89
N ASN A 29 15.47 7.03 5.22
CA ASN A 29 15.06 5.92 6.07
C ASN A 29 13.52 5.72 6.04
N ILE A 30 13.02 4.61 6.60
CA ILE A 30 11.58 4.29 6.59
C ILE A 30 10.76 5.36 7.33
N ARG A 31 11.26 5.90 8.45
CA ARG A 31 10.55 6.96 9.20
C ARG A 31 10.38 8.20 8.35
N GLU A 32 11.46 8.70 7.77
CA GLU A 32 11.44 9.82 6.83
C GLU A 32 10.50 9.49 5.66
N PHE A 33 10.66 8.34 5.00
CA PHE A 33 9.83 7.95 3.87
C PHE A 33 8.33 7.97 4.17
N LEU A 34 7.90 7.41 5.31
CA LEU A 34 6.48 7.33 5.68
C LEU A 34 5.93 8.64 6.26
N CYS A 35 6.74 9.41 6.99
CA CYS A 35 6.25 10.59 7.70
C CYS A 35 6.44 11.91 6.93
N ASN A 36 7.34 11.99 5.94
CA ASN A 36 7.79 13.25 5.32
C ASN A 36 6.77 13.95 4.39
N LYS A 37 5.54 13.42 4.28
CA LYS A 37 4.36 14.10 3.72
C LYS A 37 3.06 13.72 4.45
N GLN A 38 3.17 13.38 5.73
CA GLN A 38 2.06 12.94 6.58
C GLN A 38 1.27 11.77 5.96
N LEU A 39 1.95 10.85 5.24
CA LEU A 39 1.30 9.62 4.80
C LEU A 39 0.94 8.77 6.02
N VAL A 40 1.80 8.79 7.03
CA VAL A 40 1.60 8.16 8.34
C VAL A 40 2.11 9.11 9.43
N GLU A 41 1.32 9.28 10.50
CA GLU A 41 1.77 10.01 11.69
C GLU A 41 2.88 9.24 12.43
N ASN A 42 3.83 9.96 13.04
CA ASN A 42 4.92 9.32 13.79
C ASN A 42 4.39 8.38 14.88
N ASP A 43 3.42 8.83 15.67
CA ASP A 43 2.83 8.02 16.74
C ASP A 43 2.13 6.77 16.19
N TYR A 44 1.53 6.85 15.00
CA TYR A 44 0.94 5.70 14.32
C TYR A 44 2.02 4.70 13.87
N LEU A 45 3.11 5.18 13.27
CA LEU A 45 4.26 4.35 12.90
C LEU A 45 4.86 3.63 14.12
N ASP A 46 4.95 4.31 15.26
CA ASP A 46 5.58 3.76 16.44
C ASP A 46 4.68 2.79 17.22
N SER A 47 3.39 3.11 17.35
CA SER A 47 2.45 2.37 18.19
C SER A 47 1.53 1.41 17.45
N ARG A 48 1.13 1.71 16.20
CA ARG A 48 0.14 0.91 15.45
C ARG A 48 0.80 -0.04 14.47
N ILE A 49 1.83 0.41 13.75
CA ILE A 49 2.58 -0.44 12.83
C ILE A 49 3.60 -1.25 13.64
N GLN A 50 3.33 -2.54 13.83
CA GLN A 50 4.16 -3.42 14.67
C GLN A 50 5.04 -4.34 13.85
N THR A 51 4.74 -4.54 12.57
CA THR A 51 5.53 -5.40 11.68
C THR A 51 5.77 -4.66 10.38
N ILE A 52 7.06 -4.53 10.04
CA ILE A 52 7.52 -3.88 8.81
C ILE A 52 8.46 -4.85 8.10
N PHE A 53 8.23 -5.02 6.80
CA PHE A 53 9.19 -5.67 5.91
C PHE A 53 9.64 -4.70 4.83
N LEU A 54 10.94 -4.65 4.60
CA LEU A 54 11.56 -3.98 3.46
C LEU A 54 12.15 -5.07 2.56
N ASP A 55 11.67 -5.16 1.32
CA ASP A 55 12.09 -6.16 0.32
C ASP A 55 12.03 -7.60 0.84
N GLY A 56 10.96 -7.89 1.59
CA GLY A 56 10.71 -9.21 2.20
C GLY A 56 11.53 -9.49 3.46
N LYS A 57 12.39 -8.55 3.89
CA LYS A 57 13.18 -8.68 5.12
C LYS A 57 12.54 -7.89 6.25
N PRO A 58 12.36 -8.50 7.43
CA PRO A 58 11.82 -7.77 8.54
C PRO A 58 12.74 -6.66 9.04
N VAL A 59 12.15 -5.52 9.43
CA VAL A 59 12.86 -4.34 9.92
C VAL A 59 12.53 -4.11 11.38
N ASP A 60 13.57 -4.00 12.20
CA ASP A 60 13.46 -3.65 13.62
C ASP A 60 13.65 -2.16 13.89
N ASP A 61 14.59 -1.54 13.16
CA ASP A 61 14.92 -0.12 13.29
C ASP A 61 14.56 0.63 11.99
N VAL A 62 13.52 1.46 12.08
CA VAL A 62 13.00 2.26 10.95
C VAL A 62 13.90 3.45 10.62
N ASP A 63 14.79 3.83 11.52
CA ASP A 63 15.67 5.00 11.36
C ASP A 63 16.99 4.65 10.66
N SER A 64 17.31 3.36 10.53
CA SER A 64 18.47 2.84 9.78
C SER A 64 18.12 2.13 8.46
N ALA A 65 16.89 1.66 8.28
CA ALA A 65 16.47 0.98 7.05
C ALA A 65 16.17 1.97 5.91
N ILE A 66 16.91 1.87 4.80
CA ILE A 66 16.83 2.82 3.68
C ILE A 66 15.88 2.33 2.59
N VAL A 67 14.89 3.16 2.25
CA VAL A 67 13.94 2.91 1.16
C VAL A 67 14.53 3.43 -0.15
N LYS A 68 14.51 2.61 -1.20
CA LYS A 68 15.03 2.95 -2.52
C LYS A 68 13.95 2.83 -3.58
N ASP A 69 14.24 3.34 -4.77
CA ASP A 69 13.43 3.06 -5.95
C ASP A 69 13.32 1.54 -6.19
N GLY A 70 12.10 1.08 -6.47
CA GLY A 70 11.75 -0.33 -6.62
C GLY A 70 11.55 -1.09 -5.31
N SER A 71 11.80 -0.49 -4.14
CA SER A 71 11.60 -1.17 -2.86
C SER A 71 10.14 -1.56 -2.64
N THR A 72 9.93 -2.67 -1.95
CA THR A 72 8.62 -3.12 -1.45
C THR A 72 8.56 -3.00 0.06
N LEU A 73 7.63 -2.20 0.56
CA LEU A 73 7.37 -2.00 1.98
C LEU A 73 6.04 -2.64 2.38
N SER A 74 6.10 -3.66 3.23
CA SER A 74 4.92 -4.30 3.81
C SER A 74 4.68 -3.83 5.23
N LEU A 75 3.50 -3.29 5.51
CA LEU A 75 3.12 -2.68 6.77
C LEU A 75 1.94 -3.43 7.39
N SER A 76 2.08 -3.80 8.66
CA SER A 76 1.09 -4.57 9.38
C SER A 76 1.05 -4.14 10.85
N ALA A 77 -0.15 -4.16 11.42
CA ALA A 77 -0.36 -4.02 12.86
C ALA A 77 0.09 -5.29 13.58
N ALA A 78 -0.12 -5.34 14.90
CA ALA A 78 0.15 -6.53 15.70
C ALA A 78 -0.51 -7.77 15.07
N MET A 79 0.32 -8.75 14.72
CA MET A 79 -0.14 -10.06 14.28
C MET A 79 -0.22 -11.00 15.49
N PRO A 80 -1.30 -11.76 15.67
CA PRO A 80 -1.40 -12.73 16.76
C PRO A 80 -0.51 -13.96 16.52
N GLY A 81 -0.23 -14.69 17.60
CA GLY A 81 0.49 -15.97 17.56
C GLY A 81 2.01 -15.85 17.50
N LEU A 82 2.68 -17.01 17.46
CA LEU A 82 4.14 -17.10 17.53
C LEU A 82 4.85 -16.37 16.38
N VAL A 83 4.32 -16.50 15.17
CA VAL A 83 4.83 -15.82 13.97
C VAL A 83 4.75 -14.30 14.13
N GLY A 84 3.67 -13.77 14.71
CA GLY A 84 3.56 -12.34 14.99
C GLY A 84 4.53 -11.88 16.08
N ALA A 85 4.71 -12.69 17.13
CA ALA A 85 5.63 -12.39 18.22
C ALA A 85 7.10 -12.33 17.75
N THR A 86 7.51 -13.20 16.82
CA THR A 86 8.85 -13.19 16.22
C THR A 86 9.03 -12.08 15.17
N LEU A 87 7.94 -11.69 14.49
CA LEU A 87 8.02 -10.70 13.41
C LEU A 87 7.87 -9.23 13.86
N ARG A 88 7.49 -9.00 15.11
CA ARG A 88 7.30 -7.67 15.68
C ARG A 88 8.60 -6.85 15.68
N LYS A 89 8.58 -5.62 15.16
CA LYS A 89 9.70 -4.67 15.20
C LYS A 89 10.11 -4.38 16.64
N GLY A 90 11.40 -4.50 16.94
CA GLY A 90 11.93 -4.28 18.28
C GLY A 90 11.34 -5.23 19.34
N GLY A 91 10.78 -6.36 18.92
CA GLY A 91 10.19 -7.35 19.81
C GLY A 91 11.23 -8.18 20.56
N PHE A 92 10.84 -8.73 21.71
CA PHE A 92 11.70 -9.59 22.54
C PHE A 92 12.27 -10.79 21.76
N PHE A 93 11.51 -11.34 20.81
CA PHE A 93 11.91 -12.48 19.99
C PHE A 93 12.67 -12.10 18.72
N ALA A 94 13.06 -10.83 18.51
CA ALA A 94 13.81 -10.40 17.33
C ALA A 94 15.12 -11.17 17.14
N ALA A 95 15.78 -11.56 18.24
CA ALA A 95 16.99 -12.38 18.22
C ALA A 95 16.82 -13.72 17.47
N MET A 96 15.60 -14.28 17.45
CA MET A 96 15.29 -15.56 16.79
C MET A 96 15.22 -15.46 15.26
N ARG A 97 15.19 -14.26 14.67
CA ARG A 97 15.10 -14.04 13.22
C ARG A 97 16.29 -13.27 12.64
N THR A 98 17.39 -13.15 13.39
CA THR A 98 18.59 -12.37 13.02
C THR A 98 19.16 -12.74 11.66
N SER A 99 19.04 -14.00 11.23
CA SER A 99 19.50 -14.47 9.93
C SER A 99 18.70 -13.92 8.73
N ILE A 100 17.48 -13.43 8.95
CA ILE A 100 16.58 -12.95 7.89
C ILE A 100 16.23 -11.46 8.01
N SER A 101 16.56 -10.81 9.14
CA SER A 101 16.34 -9.38 9.35
C SER A 101 17.11 -8.51 8.34
N TYR A 102 16.57 -7.33 8.07
CA TYR A 102 17.28 -6.31 7.31
C TYR A 102 18.56 -5.89 8.06
N LEU A 103 19.66 -5.84 7.33
CA LEU A 103 20.93 -5.31 7.83
C LEU A 103 21.21 -3.99 7.10
N PRO A 104 21.43 -2.89 7.84
CA PRO A 104 21.82 -1.62 7.24
C PRO A 104 23.11 -1.81 6.43
N GLY A 105 23.05 -1.51 5.13
CA GLY A 105 24.24 -1.38 4.31
C GLY A 105 24.84 0.01 4.43
N ASN A 106 26.13 0.17 4.07
CA ASN A 106 26.72 1.48 3.80
C ASN A 106 26.08 2.05 2.52
N ALA A 107 24.91 2.63 2.65
CA ALA A 107 24.21 3.31 1.56
C ALA A 107 24.26 4.81 1.82
N ASP A 108 24.79 5.57 0.85
CA ASP A 108 24.76 7.02 0.90
C ASP A 108 23.30 7.52 0.88
N ARG A 109 22.98 8.42 1.81
CA ARG A 109 21.67 9.09 1.90
C ARG A 109 21.61 10.19 0.85
N ASN A 110 21.20 9.84 -0.36
CA ASN A 110 20.91 10.80 -1.42
C ASN A 110 19.42 10.76 -1.69
N LEU A 111 18.74 11.91 -1.57
CA LEU A 111 17.31 12.01 -1.87
C LEU A 111 17.07 12.10 -3.38
N TYR A 112 16.15 11.30 -3.90
CA TYR A 112 15.74 11.33 -5.31
C TYR A 112 14.30 10.84 -5.48
N GLU A 113 13.68 11.08 -6.63
CA GLU A 113 12.33 10.57 -6.91
C GLU A 113 12.38 9.10 -7.34
N GLY A 114 11.46 8.30 -6.81
CA GLY A 114 11.35 6.87 -7.12
C GLY A 114 9.93 6.33 -6.97
N LYS A 115 9.76 5.06 -7.33
CA LYS A 115 8.55 4.26 -7.16
C LYS A 115 8.77 3.27 -6.02
N VAL A 116 7.83 3.21 -5.09
CA VAL A 116 7.86 2.23 -3.99
C VAL A 116 6.54 1.46 -3.99
N ILE A 117 6.63 0.15 -3.82
CA ILE A 117 5.47 -0.72 -3.68
C ILE A 117 5.09 -0.79 -2.20
N ILE A 118 3.89 -0.36 -1.87
CA ILE A 118 3.34 -0.41 -0.51
C ILE A 118 2.34 -1.57 -0.43
N LYS A 119 2.45 -2.38 0.61
CA LYS A 119 1.48 -3.42 0.98
C LYS A 119 0.95 -3.15 2.37
N LEU A 120 -0.36 -3.05 2.52
CA LEU A 120 -1.01 -2.83 3.80
C LEU A 120 -1.77 -4.09 4.21
N PHE A 121 -1.55 -4.56 5.42
CA PHE A 121 -2.22 -5.73 5.97
C PHE A 121 -3.11 -5.37 7.15
N ASN A 122 -3.96 -6.32 7.57
CA ASN A 122 -4.77 -6.28 8.78
C ASN A 122 -5.40 -4.90 9.10
N LEU A 123 -5.24 -4.41 10.33
CA LEU A 123 -5.78 -3.15 10.80
C LEU A 123 -5.15 -1.95 10.08
N VAL A 124 -3.88 -2.04 9.68
CA VAL A 124 -3.20 -0.96 8.94
C VAL A 124 -3.88 -0.73 7.59
N SER A 125 -4.26 -1.80 6.88
CA SER A 125 -5.03 -1.70 5.63
C SER A 125 -6.39 -1.03 5.84
N LYS A 126 -7.05 -1.27 6.98
CA LYS A 126 -8.36 -0.69 7.28
C LYS A 126 -8.26 0.79 7.62
N GLU A 127 -7.22 1.18 8.34
CA GLU A 127 -7.06 2.54 8.88
C GLU A 127 -6.39 3.49 7.88
N LEU A 128 -5.33 3.05 7.19
CA LEU A 128 -4.60 3.88 6.23
C LEU A 128 -5.13 3.73 4.80
N GLY A 129 -5.74 2.58 4.48
CA GLY A 129 -6.18 2.25 3.13
C GLY A 129 -7.08 3.30 2.46
N PRO A 130 -8.14 3.78 3.12
CA PRO A 130 -9.02 4.80 2.55
C PRO A 130 -8.28 6.07 2.13
N GLU A 131 -7.31 6.53 2.93
CA GLU A 131 -6.53 7.75 2.62
C GLU A 131 -5.60 7.53 1.42
N PHE A 132 -4.96 6.37 1.31
CA PHE A 132 -4.18 6.01 0.13
C PHE A 132 -5.04 5.95 -1.14
N LEU A 133 -6.21 5.31 -1.06
CA LEU A 133 -7.15 5.21 -2.18
C LEU A 133 -7.68 6.59 -2.61
N ASN A 134 -7.98 7.47 -1.65
CA ASN A 134 -8.46 8.82 -1.92
C ASN A 134 -7.39 9.68 -2.62
N ARG A 135 -6.15 9.66 -2.10
CA ARG A 135 -5.01 10.36 -2.73
C ARG A 135 -4.68 9.81 -4.10
N GLY A 136 -4.83 8.50 -4.27
CA GLY A 136 -4.61 7.78 -5.50
C GLY A 136 -3.40 6.86 -5.42
N ILE A 137 -3.56 5.68 -5.98
CA ILE A 137 -2.56 4.62 -6.03
C ILE A 137 -2.26 4.25 -7.48
N ILE A 138 -1.05 3.77 -7.75
CA ILE A 138 -0.70 3.21 -9.06
C ILE A 138 -0.76 1.69 -8.97
N ILE A 139 -1.47 1.05 -9.89
CA ILE A 139 -1.58 -0.41 -9.97
C ILE A 139 -1.43 -0.85 -11.42
N ALA A 140 -1.06 -2.12 -11.63
CA ALA A 140 -1.02 -2.67 -12.98
C ALA A 140 -2.44 -2.91 -13.52
N GLY A 141 -2.63 -2.70 -14.82
CA GLY A 141 -3.95 -2.79 -15.43
C GLY A 141 -4.57 -4.18 -15.35
N HIS A 142 -3.77 -5.23 -15.46
CA HIS A 142 -4.24 -6.62 -15.27
C HIS A 142 -4.77 -6.84 -13.85
N THR A 143 -4.06 -6.36 -12.81
CA THR A 143 -4.49 -6.47 -11.41
C THR A 143 -5.83 -5.76 -11.18
N PHE A 144 -6.02 -4.58 -11.79
CA PHE A 144 -7.29 -3.87 -11.72
C PHE A 144 -8.40 -4.63 -12.46
N SER A 145 -8.12 -5.13 -13.67
CA SER A 145 -9.07 -5.91 -14.46
C SER A 145 -9.55 -7.14 -13.72
N ASP A 146 -8.64 -7.90 -13.11
CA ASP A 146 -8.96 -9.08 -12.31
C ASP A 146 -9.85 -8.74 -11.12
N LEU A 147 -9.53 -7.65 -10.41
CA LEU A 147 -10.35 -7.17 -9.29
C LEU A 147 -11.78 -6.81 -9.72
N ILE A 148 -11.92 -6.06 -10.82
CA ILE A 148 -13.24 -5.68 -11.37
C ILE A 148 -14.02 -6.93 -11.77
N LYS A 149 -13.38 -7.90 -12.44
CA LYS A 149 -14.00 -9.16 -12.87
C LYS A 149 -14.45 -10.00 -11.68
N SER A 150 -13.59 -10.19 -10.68
CA SER A 150 -13.89 -11.00 -9.50
C SER A 150 -14.94 -10.39 -8.57
N ASN A 151 -15.15 -9.08 -8.63
CA ASN A 151 -16.06 -8.35 -7.73
C ASN A 151 -17.14 -7.56 -8.49
N SER A 152 -17.43 -7.93 -9.75
CA SER A 152 -18.27 -7.15 -10.67
C SER A 152 -19.63 -6.79 -10.07
N ASP A 153 -20.33 -7.74 -9.45
CA ASP A 153 -21.65 -7.48 -8.88
C ASP A 153 -21.64 -6.47 -7.73
N ILE A 154 -20.63 -6.55 -6.86
CA ILE A 154 -20.49 -5.66 -5.70
C ILE A 154 -20.16 -4.24 -6.20
N ILE A 155 -19.15 -4.13 -7.06
CA ILE A 155 -18.71 -2.84 -7.59
C ILE A 155 -19.82 -2.21 -8.45
N ALA A 156 -20.54 -3.02 -9.23
CA ALA A 156 -21.65 -2.54 -10.04
C ALA A 156 -22.80 -2.01 -9.18
N LYS A 157 -23.14 -2.67 -8.07
CA LYS A 157 -24.21 -2.21 -7.17
C LYS A 157 -23.88 -0.86 -6.54
N GLY A 158 -22.67 -0.67 -6.05
CA GLY A 158 -22.26 0.59 -5.43
C GLY A 158 -21.64 1.61 -6.39
N PHE A 159 -21.69 1.42 -7.71
CA PHE A 159 -21.09 2.36 -8.66
C PHE A 159 -21.87 3.68 -8.66
N ILE A 160 -21.20 4.80 -8.38
CA ILE A 160 -21.80 6.14 -8.44
C ILE A 160 -21.34 6.86 -9.72
N SER A 161 -20.02 6.97 -9.91
CA SER A 161 -19.46 7.58 -11.12
C SER A 161 -18.02 7.14 -11.35
N ALA A 162 -17.56 7.24 -12.59
CA ALA A 162 -16.15 7.13 -12.92
C ALA A 162 -15.73 8.32 -13.79
N ILE A 163 -14.49 8.76 -13.60
CA ILE A 163 -13.83 9.77 -14.43
C ILE A 163 -12.50 9.19 -14.89
N GLN A 164 -12.31 9.16 -16.21
CA GLN A 164 -11.06 8.78 -16.85
C GLN A 164 -10.57 9.95 -17.71
N ASP A 165 -9.32 10.36 -17.51
CA ASP A 165 -8.69 11.45 -18.28
C ASP A 165 -9.55 12.73 -18.34
N GLY A 166 -10.19 13.06 -17.21
CA GLY A 166 -11.08 14.22 -17.06
C GLY A 166 -12.49 14.05 -17.65
N LYS A 167 -12.80 12.93 -18.29
CA LYS A 167 -14.12 12.65 -18.88
C LYS A 167 -14.93 11.71 -18.01
N GLN A 168 -16.18 12.07 -17.77
CA GLN A 168 -17.11 11.21 -17.08
C GLN A 168 -17.38 9.95 -17.90
N MET A 169 -17.41 8.82 -17.22
CA MET A 169 -17.61 7.50 -17.78
C MET A 169 -18.83 6.85 -17.12
N GLY A 170 -19.79 6.45 -17.95
CA GLY A 170 -20.94 5.68 -17.51
C GLY A 170 -20.55 4.27 -17.09
N LYS A 171 -21.35 3.68 -16.20
CA LYS A 171 -21.17 2.32 -15.68
C LYS A 171 -20.99 1.28 -16.80
N ASP A 172 -21.83 1.31 -17.82
CA ASP A 172 -21.78 0.35 -18.93
C ASP A 172 -20.49 0.42 -19.74
N ILE A 173 -19.86 1.59 -19.80
CA ILE A 173 -18.57 1.79 -20.46
C ILE A 173 -17.46 1.29 -19.53
N PHE A 174 -17.51 1.65 -18.25
CA PHE A 174 -16.49 1.29 -17.26
C PHE A 174 -16.20 -0.22 -17.21
N PHE A 175 -17.24 -1.04 -17.21
CA PHE A 175 -17.10 -2.51 -17.18
C PHE A 175 -16.69 -3.13 -18.53
N LYS A 176 -16.73 -2.36 -19.63
CA LYS A 176 -16.29 -2.79 -20.97
C LYS A 176 -14.86 -2.36 -21.30
N VAL A 177 -14.25 -1.49 -20.51
CA VAL A 177 -12.86 -1.09 -20.70
C VAL A 177 -11.96 -2.29 -20.47
N LYS A 178 -11.02 -2.51 -21.39
CA LYS A 178 -9.97 -3.51 -21.25
C LYS A 178 -8.82 -2.94 -20.42
N TRP A 179 -9.03 -2.90 -19.11
CA TRP A 179 -8.04 -2.37 -18.17
C TRP A 179 -6.70 -3.11 -18.23
N GLU A 180 -6.72 -4.40 -18.58
CA GLU A 180 -5.54 -5.25 -18.78
C GLU A 180 -4.60 -4.79 -19.90
N GLU A 181 -5.06 -3.97 -20.85
CA GLU A 181 -4.22 -3.39 -21.92
C GLU A 181 -3.42 -2.17 -21.44
N LYS A 182 -3.59 -1.74 -20.17
CA LYS A 182 -2.84 -0.64 -19.56
C LYS A 182 -1.71 -1.19 -18.70
N ASP A 183 -0.49 -0.71 -18.93
CA ASP A 183 0.66 -1.07 -18.10
C ASP A 183 0.46 -0.61 -16.64
N GLU A 184 0.09 0.67 -16.47
CA GLU A 184 -0.17 1.29 -15.18
C GLU A 184 -1.50 2.07 -15.22
N ILE A 185 -2.24 2.01 -14.13
CA ILE A 185 -3.46 2.78 -13.89
C ILE A 185 -3.23 3.61 -12.63
N PHE A 186 -3.45 4.92 -12.74
CA PHE A 186 -3.61 5.79 -11.57
C PHE A 186 -5.07 5.76 -11.11
N LEU A 187 -5.31 5.11 -9.98
CA LEU A 187 -6.63 4.85 -9.42
C LEU A 187 -6.83 5.68 -8.16
N GLN A 188 -7.81 6.58 -8.21
CA GLN A 188 -8.36 7.26 -7.04
C GLN A 188 -9.75 6.72 -6.76
N ILE A 189 -10.05 6.43 -5.50
CA ILE A 189 -11.38 5.96 -5.08
C ILE A 189 -11.89 6.83 -3.95
N THR A 190 -13.10 7.32 -4.12
CA THR A 190 -13.84 8.06 -3.08
C THR A 190 -15.10 7.28 -2.73
N SER A 191 -15.25 6.94 -1.45
CA SER A 191 -16.52 6.42 -0.95
C SER A 191 -17.44 7.57 -0.53
N LEU A 192 -18.70 7.52 -0.96
CA LEU A 192 -19.75 8.46 -0.56
C LEU A 192 -20.80 7.74 0.32
#